data_AF-A0A9D1GDE4-F1
#
_entry.id   AF-A0A9D1GDE4-F1
#
_cell.length_a   1.000
_cell.length_b   1.000
_cell.length_c   1.000
_cell.angle_alpha   90.00
_cell.angle_beta   90.00
_cell.angle_gamma   90.00
#
_symmetry.space_group_name_H-M   'P 1'
#
loop_
_entity.id
_entity.type
_entity.pdbx_description
1 polymer ?
#
loop_
_entity_poly.entity_id
_entity_poly.type
_entity_poly.pdbx_seq_one_letter_code
_entity_poly.pdbx_strand_id
1 'polypeptide(L)'
;MLAGEYPYAAQTHLGGYGSPFPVWQLFHLPFYLLGNVGLSLIVAVIIFAYSVWLLSPTITTKVLCLLFMAPAFWYEASVRSDLLANFLICCSVINFIWVKHVPFEKSWAIIGLLCGLLLSTRLSTIIPLSMFLFQPFLALPARKRIYFLTIVFLAFAITFLPFIFWDSEMLFFFKYNPFILQTRQGNILDFLIFLPIGIYWSMKWWHYKQYMEYSAYILGILVVVTFLHNMWIRGEWCEFFDLYDITYFNMMLPFLILAMQSTGTFASNKKKLINMDKIQ
;
A
#
# COMPACT_ATOMS: atom_id res chain seq x y z
N MET A 1 3.70 7.12 -22.78
CA MET A 1 2.51 6.40 -23.28
C MET A 1 1.91 7.04 -24.52
N LEU A 2 1.17 8.15 -24.41
CA LEU A 2 0.43 8.69 -25.57
C LEU A 2 1.33 9.32 -26.66
N ALA A 3 2.55 9.72 -26.31
CA ALA A 3 3.55 10.22 -27.24
C ALA A 3 4.39 9.12 -27.93
N GLY A 4 4.09 7.83 -27.72
CA GLY A 4 4.89 6.72 -28.25
C GLY A 4 6.19 6.43 -27.50
N GLU A 5 6.50 7.21 -26.46
CA GLU A 5 7.64 6.96 -25.57
C GLU A 5 7.30 5.91 -24.51
N TYR A 6 8.27 5.02 -24.28
CA TYR A 6 8.18 3.97 -23.27
C TYR A 6 8.05 4.58 -21.87
N PRO A 7 7.03 4.22 -21.06
CA PRO A 7 6.69 4.99 -19.86
C PRO A 7 7.79 5.02 -18.79
N TYR A 8 8.58 3.95 -18.70
CA TYR A 8 9.68 3.86 -17.74
C TYR A 8 10.98 4.51 -18.22
N ALA A 9 11.04 4.94 -19.48
CA ALA A 9 12.15 5.72 -20.02
C ALA A 9 11.98 7.23 -19.77
N ALA A 10 10.74 7.68 -19.51
CA ALA A 10 10.44 9.09 -19.32
C ALA A 10 10.94 9.61 -17.96
N GLN A 11 11.54 10.80 -17.98
CA GLN A 11 11.96 11.48 -16.76
C GLN A 11 10.80 12.28 -16.13
N THR A 12 10.79 12.32 -14.80
CA THR A 12 9.85 13.10 -14.02
C THR A 12 10.25 14.58 -14.02
N HIS A 13 9.34 15.45 -13.58
CA HIS A 13 9.62 16.89 -13.41
C HIS A 13 10.75 17.19 -12.41
N LEU A 14 11.15 16.22 -11.59
CA LEU A 14 12.29 16.30 -10.67
C LEU A 14 13.56 15.65 -11.23
N GLY A 15 13.57 15.21 -12.50
CA GLY A 15 14.72 14.57 -13.15
C GLY A 15 14.91 13.09 -12.78
N GLY A 16 13.99 12.49 -12.03
CA GLY A 16 13.98 11.05 -11.70
C GLY A 16 13.28 10.20 -12.76
N TYR A 17 13.16 8.89 -12.54
CA TYR A 17 12.40 7.97 -13.41
C TYR A 17 11.10 7.51 -12.74
N GLY A 18 10.12 7.11 -13.54
CA GLY A 18 8.86 6.56 -13.05
C GLY A 18 9.06 5.23 -12.31
N SER A 19 8.86 5.24 -11.00
CA SER A 19 8.79 4.02 -10.18
C SER A 19 7.43 3.30 -10.12
N PRO A 20 6.27 3.93 -10.40
CA PRO A 20 4.98 3.27 -10.20
C PRO A 20 4.71 2.12 -11.18
N PHE A 21 4.03 1.11 -10.68
CA PHE A 21 3.65 -0.07 -11.47
C PHE A 21 2.44 0.19 -12.39
N PRO A 22 2.17 -0.73 -13.34
CA PRO A 22 1.20 -0.54 -14.41
C PRO A 22 -0.19 -0.07 -13.99
N VAL A 23 -0.77 -0.64 -12.93
CA VAL A 23 -2.12 -0.25 -12.50
C VAL A 23 -2.15 1.20 -12.02
N TRP A 24 -1.05 1.67 -11.43
CA TRP A 24 -0.95 3.08 -11.06
C TRP A 24 -0.95 4.00 -12.27
N GLN A 25 -0.25 3.63 -13.35
CA GLN A 25 -0.24 4.41 -14.58
C GLN A 25 -1.63 4.49 -15.21
N LEU A 26 -2.38 3.37 -15.20
CA LEU A 26 -3.77 3.34 -15.64
C LEU A 26 -4.68 4.22 -14.78
N PHE A 27 -4.48 4.21 -13.45
CA PHE A 27 -5.22 5.08 -12.54
C PHE A 27 -4.96 6.58 -12.83
N HIS A 28 -3.76 6.94 -13.29
CA HIS A 28 -3.40 8.32 -13.61
C HIS A 28 -3.86 8.80 -14.98
N LEU A 29 -4.15 7.88 -15.91
CA LEU A 29 -4.55 8.18 -17.28
C LEU A 29 -5.69 9.22 -17.39
N PRO A 30 -6.83 9.12 -16.67
CA PRO A 30 -7.87 10.14 -16.76
C PRO A 30 -7.39 11.53 -16.31
N PHE A 31 -6.55 11.60 -15.27
CA PHE A 31 -6.03 12.87 -14.76
C PHE A 31 -4.96 13.47 -15.66
N TYR A 32 -4.19 12.62 -16.34
CA TYR A 32 -3.28 13.03 -17.40
C TYR A 32 -4.06 13.67 -18.57
N LEU A 33 -5.18 13.05 -19.00
CA LEU A 33 -6.03 13.60 -20.06
C LEU A 33 -6.67 14.94 -19.67
N LEU A 34 -6.93 15.16 -18.37
CA LEU A 34 -7.38 16.45 -17.82
C LEU A 34 -6.24 17.48 -17.67
N GLY A 35 -5.00 17.13 -18.03
CA GLY A 35 -3.83 18.00 -17.95
C GLY A 35 -3.27 18.18 -16.53
N ASN A 36 -3.79 17.48 -15.52
CA ASN A 36 -3.35 17.61 -14.14
C ASN A 36 -3.35 16.27 -13.39
N VAL A 37 -2.18 15.62 -13.42
CA VAL A 37 -1.91 14.34 -12.74
C VAL A 37 -2.09 14.43 -11.22
N GLY A 38 -1.91 15.61 -10.61
CA GLY A 38 -2.07 15.80 -9.16
C GLY A 38 -3.52 15.65 -8.66
N LEU A 39 -4.50 15.65 -9.57
CA LEU A 39 -5.90 15.36 -9.23
C LEU A 39 -6.09 13.93 -8.69
N SER A 40 -5.18 13.01 -8.99
CA SER A 40 -5.22 11.64 -8.48
C SER A 40 -5.18 11.57 -6.96
N LEU A 41 -4.39 12.44 -6.31
CA LEU A 41 -4.32 12.54 -4.85
C LEU A 41 -5.66 13.00 -4.29
N ILE A 42 -6.32 13.96 -4.94
CA ILE A 42 -7.65 14.44 -4.52
C ILE A 42 -8.66 13.29 -4.60
N VAL A 43 -8.65 12.52 -5.68
CA VAL A 43 -9.53 11.35 -5.81
C VAL A 43 -9.21 10.28 -4.77
N ALA A 44 -7.93 10.01 -4.49
CA ALA A 44 -7.53 9.10 -3.42
C ALA A 44 -8.05 9.56 -2.04
N VAL A 45 -7.96 10.86 -1.75
CA VAL A 45 -8.52 11.46 -0.53
C VAL A 45 -10.03 11.34 -0.47
N ILE A 46 -10.75 11.53 -1.58
CA ILE A 46 -12.22 11.35 -1.63
C ILE A 46 -12.60 9.89 -1.37
N ILE A 47 -11.92 8.94 -2.03
CA ILE A 47 -12.15 7.50 -1.81
C ILE A 47 -11.86 7.14 -0.34
N PHE A 48 -10.78 7.68 0.22
CA PHE A 48 -10.45 7.52 1.63
C PHE A 48 -11.52 8.11 2.55
N ALA A 49 -11.91 9.36 2.36
CA ALA A 49 -12.96 10.03 3.11
C ALA A 49 -14.27 9.22 3.10
N TYR A 50 -14.68 8.75 1.93
CA TYR A 50 -15.87 7.92 1.78
C TYR A 50 -15.74 6.59 2.52
N SER A 51 -14.59 5.93 2.42
CA SER A 51 -14.34 4.68 3.15
C SER A 51 -14.38 4.86 4.67
N VAL A 52 -13.94 6.03 5.18
CA VAL A 52 -14.02 6.38 6.60
C VAL A 52 -15.43 6.78 7.00
N TRP A 53 -16.18 7.45 6.12
CA TRP A 53 -17.59 7.79 6.35
C TRP A 53 -18.45 6.55 6.52
N LEU A 54 -18.20 5.51 5.72
CA LEU A 54 -18.85 4.22 5.86
C LEU A 54 -18.51 3.51 7.19
N LEU A 55 -17.32 3.75 7.74
CA LEU A 55 -16.95 3.26 9.07
C LEU A 55 -17.68 4.07 10.16
N SER A 56 -17.58 5.39 10.12
CA SER A 56 -18.27 6.31 11.02
C SER A 56 -18.26 7.75 10.49
N PRO A 57 -19.44 8.36 10.24
CA PRO A 57 -19.52 9.75 9.79
C PRO A 57 -18.90 10.75 10.77
N THR A 58 -19.00 10.50 12.08
CA THR A 58 -18.52 11.41 13.13
C THR A 58 -17.00 11.49 13.20
N ILE A 59 -16.30 10.42 12.81
CA ILE A 59 -14.83 10.36 12.82
C ILE A 59 -14.25 10.93 11.52
N THR A 60 -15.00 10.86 10.43
CA THR A 60 -14.53 11.27 9.10
C THR A 60 -13.98 12.69 9.11
N THR A 61 -14.72 13.63 9.70
CA THR A 61 -14.26 15.02 9.81
C THR A 61 -12.95 15.13 10.57
N LYS A 62 -12.79 14.42 11.70
CA LYS A 62 -11.56 14.45 12.51
C LYS A 62 -10.37 13.87 11.74
N VAL A 63 -10.58 12.75 11.05
CA VAL A 63 -9.57 12.11 10.20
C VAL A 63 -9.12 13.04 9.08
N LEU A 64 -10.06 13.71 8.41
CA LEU A 64 -9.72 14.69 7.36
C LEU A 64 -8.99 15.90 7.92
N CYS A 65 -9.42 16.44 9.06
CA CYS A 65 -8.70 17.54 9.71
C CYS A 65 -7.25 17.15 10.03
N LEU A 66 -7.03 15.96 10.59
CA LEU A 66 -5.68 15.47 10.88
C LEU A 66 -4.86 15.25 9.61
N LEU A 67 -5.46 14.70 8.55
CA LEU A 67 -4.77 14.49 7.27
C LEU A 67 -4.35 15.82 6.64
N PHE A 68 -5.24 16.81 6.59
CA PHE A 68 -4.94 18.13 6.02
C PHE A 68 -4.03 18.98 6.91
N MET A 69 -3.97 18.73 8.22
CA MET A 69 -3.00 19.39 9.11
C MET A 69 -1.60 18.76 9.04
N ALA A 70 -1.48 17.53 8.52
CA ALA A 70 -0.19 16.84 8.43
C ALA A 70 0.70 17.51 7.35
N PRO A 71 1.93 17.95 7.69
CA PRO A 71 2.87 18.49 6.70
C PRO A 71 3.18 17.51 5.56
N ALA A 72 3.19 16.22 5.89
CA ALA A 72 3.31 15.10 4.94
C ALA A 72 2.33 15.19 3.78
N PHE A 73 1.07 15.54 4.04
CA PHE A 73 0.04 15.65 3.01
C PHE A 73 0.36 16.76 2.00
N TRP A 74 0.77 17.93 2.50
CA TRP A 74 1.10 19.08 1.66
C TRP A 74 2.37 18.85 0.85
N TYR A 75 3.36 18.18 1.43
CA TYR A 75 4.55 17.76 0.70
C TYR A 75 4.18 16.86 -0.48
N GLU A 76 3.40 15.79 -0.24
CA GLU A 76 2.99 14.83 -1.27
C GLU A 76 2.16 15.50 -2.37
N ALA A 77 1.28 16.43 -1.99
CA ALA A 77 0.49 17.22 -2.94
C ALA A 77 1.36 18.15 -3.80
N SER A 78 2.38 18.79 -3.20
CA SER A 78 3.25 19.75 -3.89
C SER A 78 4.18 19.05 -4.88
N VAL A 79 4.75 17.92 -4.48
CA VAL A 79 5.70 17.13 -5.29
C VAL A 79 4.96 16.16 -6.24
N ARG A 80 3.62 16.09 -6.17
CA ARG A 80 2.79 15.17 -6.95
C ARG A 80 3.24 13.72 -6.79
N SER A 81 3.63 13.36 -5.57
CA SER A 81 4.07 12.01 -5.23
C SER A 81 2.89 11.05 -5.18
N ASP A 82 3.15 9.82 -5.63
CA ASP A 82 2.19 8.73 -5.64
C ASP A 82 2.10 7.98 -4.32
N LEU A 83 3.07 8.20 -3.41
CA LEU A 83 3.26 7.34 -2.26
C LEU A 83 2.08 7.40 -1.28
N LEU A 84 1.71 8.58 -0.79
CA LEU A 84 0.60 8.70 0.14
C LEU A 84 -0.73 8.27 -0.50
N ALA A 85 -0.95 8.62 -1.77
CA ALA A 85 -2.16 8.26 -2.50
C ALA A 85 -2.35 6.72 -2.60
N ASN A 86 -1.26 5.97 -2.84
CA ASN A 86 -1.29 4.51 -2.83
C ASN A 86 -1.76 3.93 -1.50
N PHE A 87 -1.24 4.44 -0.38
CA PHE A 87 -1.61 3.95 0.95
C PHE A 87 -2.98 4.43 1.41
N LEU A 88 -3.45 5.61 0.97
CA LEU A 88 -4.84 6.03 1.14
C LEU A 88 -5.79 5.03 0.47
N ILE A 89 -5.55 4.69 -0.80
CA ILE A 89 -6.36 3.71 -1.55
C ILE A 89 -6.28 2.32 -0.92
N CYS A 90 -5.07 1.86 -0.54
CA CYS A 90 -4.89 0.57 0.15
C CYS A 90 -5.72 0.52 1.43
N CYS A 91 -5.64 1.56 2.26
CA CYS A 91 -6.42 1.68 3.48
C CYS A 91 -7.93 1.70 3.19
N SER A 92 -8.38 2.40 2.14
CA SER A 92 -9.77 2.40 1.72
C SER A 92 -10.29 1.01 1.33
N VAL A 93 -9.50 0.23 0.59
CA VAL A 93 -9.89 -1.15 0.22
C VAL A 93 -10.07 -2.00 1.47
N ILE A 94 -9.17 -1.88 2.44
CA ILE A 94 -9.30 -2.58 3.73
C ILE A 94 -10.55 -2.11 4.48
N ASN A 95 -10.80 -0.80 4.55
CA ASN A 95 -12.01 -0.23 5.15
C ASN A 95 -13.28 -0.79 4.48
N PHE A 96 -13.32 -0.87 3.14
CA PHE A 96 -14.48 -1.41 2.42
C PHE A 96 -14.70 -2.90 2.70
N ILE A 97 -13.64 -3.71 2.69
CA ILE A 97 -13.74 -5.15 3.01
C ILE A 97 -14.25 -5.33 4.44
N TRP A 98 -13.76 -4.51 5.38
CA TRP A 98 -14.18 -4.53 6.77
C TRP A 98 -15.65 -4.13 6.96
N VAL A 99 -16.08 -2.99 6.44
CA VAL A 99 -17.46 -2.47 6.61
C VAL A 99 -18.48 -3.40 5.96
N LYS A 100 -18.19 -3.93 4.78
CA LYS A 100 -19.11 -4.80 4.04
C LYS A 100 -19.15 -6.23 4.58
N HIS A 101 -18.36 -6.56 5.60
CA HIS A 101 -18.25 -7.91 6.17
C HIS A 101 -18.09 -8.98 5.08
N VAL A 102 -17.23 -8.71 4.08
CA VAL A 102 -17.10 -9.58 2.91
C VAL A 102 -16.61 -10.95 3.36
N PRO A 103 -17.37 -12.04 3.15
CA PRO A 103 -16.96 -13.37 3.57
C PRO A 103 -15.78 -13.84 2.72
N PHE A 104 -14.62 -14.03 3.36
CA PHE A 104 -13.38 -14.40 2.69
C PHE A 104 -13.50 -15.75 1.96
N GLU A 105 -14.18 -16.73 2.55
CA GLU A 105 -14.36 -18.08 1.97
C GLU A 105 -15.09 -18.10 0.63
N LYS A 106 -15.98 -17.13 0.39
CA LYS A 106 -16.75 -17.00 -0.85
C LYS A 106 -16.08 -16.06 -1.85
N SER A 107 -15.40 -15.04 -1.35
CA SER A 107 -14.88 -13.93 -2.16
C SER A 107 -13.36 -13.98 -2.36
N TRP A 108 -12.68 -15.07 -1.94
CA TRP A 108 -11.22 -15.22 -2.00
C TRP A 108 -10.65 -14.89 -3.38
N ALA A 109 -11.31 -15.28 -4.48
CA ALA A 109 -10.83 -15.00 -5.83
C ALA A 109 -10.86 -13.50 -6.18
N ILE A 110 -11.95 -12.81 -5.84
CA ILE A 110 -12.09 -11.36 -6.06
C ILE A 110 -11.10 -10.59 -5.18
N ILE A 111 -10.95 -11.00 -3.91
CA ILE A 111 -9.98 -10.39 -3.00
C ILE A 111 -8.56 -10.64 -3.51
N GLY A 112 -8.26 -11.83 -4.03
CA GLY A 112 -6.97 -12.14 -4.66
C GLY A 112 -6.69 -11.25 -5.87
N LEU A 113 -7.68 -11.03 -6.74
CA LEU A 113 -7.57 -10.11 -7.86
C LEU A 113 -7.29 -8.68 -7.38
N LEU A 114 -8.05 -8.18 -6.40
CA LEU A 114 -7.84 -6.85 -5.82
C LEU A 114 -6.45 -6.69 -5.19
N CYS A 115 -5.97 -7.71 -4.48
CA CYS A 115 -4.61 -7.73 -3.95
C CYS A 115 -3.57 -7.65 -5.07
N GLY A 116 -3.70 -8.44 -6.14
CA GLY A 116 -2.77 -8.39 -7.28
C GLY A 116 -2.76 -7.04 -7.99
N LEU A 117 -3.93 -6.39 -8.12
CA LEU A 117 -4.04 -5.04 -8.68
C LEU A 117 -3.38 -3.98 -7.79
N LEU A 118 -3.58 -4.03 -6.47
CA LEU A 118 -2.91 -3.13 -5.51
C LEU A 118 -1.39 -3.37 -5.46
N LEU A 119 -0.94 -4.62 -5.57
CA LEU A 119 0.48 -4.92 -5.73
C LEU A 119 1.06 -4.28 -6.98
N SER A 120 0.27 -4.20 -8.06
CA SER A 120 0.62 -3.53 -9.31
C SER A 120 0.43 -2.01 -9.28
N THR A 121 0.17 -1.42 -8.11
CA THR A 121 0.37 0.02 -7.90
C THR A 121 1.70 0.27 -7.20
N ARG A 122 1.94 -0.40 -6.07
CA ARG A 122 3.22 -0.36 -5.33
C ARG A 122 3.40 -1.62 -4.47
N LEU A 123 4.59 -2.21 -4.46
CA LEU A 123 4.88 -3.46 -3.72
C LEU A 123 4.62 -3.37 -2.22
N SER A 124 4.95 -2.23 -1.60
CA SER A 124 4.84 -2.05 -0.15
C SER A 124 3.40 -2.10 0.39
N THR A 125 2.39 -1.98 -0.48
CA THR A 125 0.97 -2.21 -0.13
C THR A 125 0.71 -3.65 0.33
N ILE A 126 1.57 -4.61 -0.04
CA ILE A 126 1.47 -6.00 0.43
C ILE A 126 1.51 -6.12 1.95
N ILE A 127 2.18 -5.21 2.63
CA ILE A 127 2.42 -5.28 4.07
C ILE A 127 1.09 -5.16 4.83
N PRO A 128 0.33 -4.05 4.73
CA PRO A 128 -0.95 -3.95 5.41
C PRO A 128 -1.97 -4.99 4.91
N LEU A 129 -1.95 -5.34 3.61
CA LEU A 129 -2.88 -6.33 3.04
C LEU A 129 -2.64 -7.75 3.58
N SER A 130 -1.37 -8.18 3.62
CA SER A 130 -1.00 -9.50 4.14
C SER A 130 -1.36 -9.59 5.61
N MET A 131 -1.07 -8.56 6.42
CA MET A 131 -1.44 -8.53 7.84
C MET A 131 -2.96 -8.65 8.08
N PHE A 132 -3.77 -8.05 7.20
CA PHE A 132 -5.22 -8.09 7.28
C PHE A 132 -5.78 -9.46 6.90
N LEU A 133 -5.26 -10.05 5.81
CA LEU A 133 -5.78 -11.28 5.23
C LEU A 133 -5.11 -12.55 5.75
N PHE A 134 -4.04 -12.45 6.55
CA PHE A 134 -3.25 -13.60 6.99
C PHE A 134 -4.09 -14.68 7.69
N GLN A 135 -4.88 -14.30 8.69
CA GLN A 135 -5.69 -15.28 9.43
C GLN A 135 -6.81 -15.90 8.58
N PRO A 136 -7.64 -15.12 7.84
CA PRO A 136 -8.59 -15.69 6.88
C PRO A 136 -7.94 -16.58 5.83
N PHE A 137 -6.73 -16.25 5.37
CA PHE A 137 -5.96 -17.05 4.43
C PHE A 137 -5.55 -18.41 5.01
N LEU A 138 -5.09 -18.45 6.27
CA LEU A 138 -4.74 -19.71 6.94
C LEU A 138 -5.95 -20.63 7.17
N ALA A 139 -7.14 -20.05 7.37
CA ALA A 139 -8.38 -20.81 7.53
C ALA A 139 -8.86 -21.50 6.23
N LEU A 140 -8.35 -21.10 5.06
CA LEU A 140 -8.74 -21.73 3.80
C LEU A 140 -8.15 -23.16 3.65
N PRO A 141 -8.84 -24.06 2.93
CA PRO A 141 -8.26 -25.31 2.46
C PRO A 141 -6.97 -25.07 1.65
N ALA A 142 -5.98 -25.97 1.76
CA ALA A 142 -4.68 -25.84 1.09
C ALA A 142 -4.79 -25.56 -0.42
N ARG A 143 -5.73 -26.24 -1.11
CA ARG A 143 -6.00 -26.03 -2.53
C ARG A 143 -6.44 -24.58 -2.83
N LYS A 144 -7.33 -24.01 -2.01
CA LYS A 144 -7.78 -22.62 -2.17
C LYS A 144 -6.67 -21.61 -1.84
N ARG A 145 -5.77 -21.93 -0.89
CA ARG A 145 -4.59 -21.09 -0.61
C ARG A 145 -3.67 -20.97 -1.82
N ILE A 146 -3.38 -22.09 -2.48
CA ILE A 146 -2.57 -22.11 -3.71
C ILE A 146 -3.26 -21.28 -4.79
N TYR A 147 -4.54 -21.53 -5.06
CA TYR A 147 -5.28 -20.75 -6.06
C TYR A 147 -5.34 -19.26 -5.74
N PHE A 148 -5.52 -18.89 -4.48
CA PHE A 148 -5.49 -17.48 -4.05
C PHE A 148 -4.15 -16.82 -4.44
N LEU A 149 -3.03 -17.43 -4.08
CA LEU A 149 -1.69 -16.92 -4.42
C LEU A 149 -1.47 -16.88 -5.94
N THR A 150 -1.92 -17.90 -6.66
CA THR A 150 -1.85 -17.92 -8.13
C THR A 150 -2.66 -16.78 -8.74
N ILE A 151 -3.87 -16.50 -8.26
CA ILE A 151 -4.69 -15.37 -8.75
C ILE A 151 -4.00 -14.04 -8.47
N VAL A 152 -3.47 -13.84 -7.25
CA VAL A 152 -2.72 -12.62 -6.90
C VAL A 152 -1.55 -12.43 -7.86
N PHE A 153 -0.75 -13.47 -8.08
CA PHE A 153 0.40 -13.43 -8.97
C PHE A 153 0.01 -13.20 -10.43
N LEU A 154 -1.01 -13.90 -10.94
CA LEU A 154 -1.49 -13.73 -12.32
C LEU A 154 -2.05 -12.33 -12.53
N ALA A 155 -2.85 -11.81 -11.61
CA ALA A 155 -3.39 -10.47 -11.68
C ALA A 155 -2.27 -9.41 -11.70
N PHE A 156 -1.25 -9.59 -10.86
CA PHE A 156 -0.04 -8.77 -10.89
C PHE A 156 0.69 -8.89 -12.23
N ALA A 157 1.05 -10.10 -12.67
CA ALA A 157 1.84 -10.32 -13.88
C ALA A 157 1.14 -9.85 -15.16
N ILE A 158 -0.17 -10.09 -15.28
CA ILE A 158 -0.97 -9.69 -16.45
C ILE A 158 -0.90 -8.18 -16.68
N THR A 159 -0.87 -7.39 -15.61
CA THR A 159 -0.80 -5.92 -15.74
C THR A 159 0.51 -5.44 -16.38
N PHE A 160 1.59 -6.23 -16.34
CA PHE A 160 2.85 -5.91 -17.00
C PHE A 160 2.92 -6.38 -18.46
N LEU A 161 2.00 -7.24 -18.93
CA LEU A 161 2.04 -7.76 -20.30
C LEU A 161 2.12 -6.66 -21.37
N PRO A 162 1.34 -5.56 -21.32
CA PRO A 162 1.46 -4.50 -22.31
C PRO A 162 2.85 -3.87 -22.37
N PHE A 163 3.54 -3.79 -21.24
CA PHE A 163 4.88 -3.22 -21.12
C PHE A 163 5.96 -4.18 -21.60
N ILE A 164 5.79 -5.47 -21.33
CA ILE A 164 6.66 -6.54 -21.83
C ILE A 164 6.61 -6.58 -23.36
N PHE A 165 5.41 -6.50 -23.95
CA PHE A 165 5.26 -6.49 -25.42
C PHE A 165 5.75 -5.20 -26.07
N TRP A 166 5.76 -4.09 -25.33
CA TRP A 166 6.29 -2.82 -25.83
C TRP A 166 7.81 -2.85 -25.84
N ASP A 167 8.44 -3.07 -24.68
CA ASP A 167 9.89 -3.14 -24.56
C ASP A 167 10.29 -3.91 -23.29
N SER A 168 10.56 -5.21 -23.46
CA SER A 168 11.00 -6.07 -22.37
C SER A 168 12.41 -5.73 -21.87
N GLU A 169 13.28 -5.22 -22.73
CA GLU A 169 14.65 -4.88 -22.35
C GLU A 169 14.63 -3.72 -21.35
N MET A 170 13.86 -2.69 -21.67
CA MET A 170 13.70 -1.52 -20.82
C MET A 170 12.94 -1.83 -19.51
N LEU A 171 12.04 -2.82 -19.50
CA LEU A 171 11.35 -3.22 -18.27
C LEU A 171 12.26 -3.95 -17.27
N PHE A 172 13.10 -4.87 -17.74
CA PHE A 172 13.83 -5.79 -16.85
C PHE A 172 15.31 -5.42 -16.66
N PHE A 173 15.96 -4.88 -17.68
CA PHE A 173 17.42 -4.66 -17.67
C PHE A 173 17.83 -3.21 -17.48
N PHE A 174 16.89 -2.26 -17.60
CA PHE A 174 17.19 -0.87 -17.34
C PHE A 174 17.56 -0.64 -15.86
N LYS A 175 18.63 0.12 -15.61
CA LYS A 175 19.16 0.39 -14.27
C LYS A 175 18.16 1.08 -13.34
N TYR A 176 17.24 1.86 -13.91
CA TYR A 176 16.19 2.57 -13.17
C TYR A 176 14.81 2.01 -13.48
N ASN A 177 14.71 0.71 -13.76
CA ASN A 177 13.43 0.04 -13.93
C ASN A 177 12.58 0.13 -12.65
N PRO A 178 11.25 0.00 -12.75
CA PRO A 178 10.36 0.23 -11.61
C PRO A 178 10.55 -0.78 -10.47
N PHE A 179 11.02 -2.00 -10.76
CA PHE A 179 11.32 -2.99 -9.72
C PHE A 179 12.51 -2.54 -8.88
N ILE A 180 13.61 -2.16 -9.52
CA ILE A 180 14.81 -1.66 -8.83
C ILE A 180 14.47 -0.40 -8.04
N LEU A 181 13.73 0.55 -8.62
CA LEU A 181 13.38 1.79 -7.92
C LEU A 181 12.54 1.55 -6.66
N GLN A 182 11.64 0.56 -6.68
CA GLN A 182 10.84 0.22 -5.49
C GLN A 182 11.60 -0.61 -4.46
N THR A 183 12.58 -1.43 -4.87
CA THR A 183 13.37 -2.26 -3.96
C THR A 183 14.71 -1.64 -3.56
N ARG A 184 15.11 -0.50 -4.14
CA ARG A 184 16.44 0.12 -3.96
C ARG A 184 16.82 0.35 -2.51
N GLN A 185 15.84 0.72 -1.68
CA GLN A 185 16.08 0.96 -0.27
C GLN A 185 16.05 -0.34 0.55
N GLY A 186 15.30 -1.35 0.13
CA GLY A 186 15.12 -2.58 0.90
C GLY A 186 16.34 -3.51 0.83
N ASN A 187 16.72 -4.07 1.97
CA ASN A 187 17.71 -5.13 2.04
C ASN A 187 17.04 -6.50 2.27
N ILE A 188 17.62 -7.57 1.71
CA ILE A 188 17.14 -8.95 1.94
C ILE A 188 17.19 -9.32 3.43
N LEU A 189 18.18 -8.82 4.16
CA LEU A 189 18.28 -9.05 5.61
C LEU A 189 17.12 -8.38 6.38
N ASP A 190 16.71 -7.18 5.95
CA ASP A 190 15.55 -6.50 6.54
C ASP A 190 14.30 -7.36 6.38
N PHE A 191 14.10 -7.94 5.19
CA PHE A 191 12.96 -8.83 4.93
C PHE A 191 12.91 -10.02 5.90
N LEU A 192 14.06 -10.64 6.22
CA LEU A 192 14.13 -11.75 7.18
C LEU A 192 13.77 -11.34 8.61
N ILE A 193 13.99 -10.08 8.99
CA ILE A 193 13.60 -9.53 10.30
C ILE A 193 12.11 -9.16 10.30
N PHE A 194 11.63 -8.53 9.22
CA PHE A 194 10.25 -8.05 9.12
C PHE A 194 9.22 -9.17 8.96
N LEU A 195 9.59 -10.28 8.32
CA LEU A 195 8.66 -11.39 8.09
C LEU A 195 8.14 -12.00 9.41
N PRO A 196 8.98 -12.38 10.40
CA PRO A 196 8.50 -12.84 11.71
C PRO A 196 7.65 -11.80 12.45
N ILE A 197 8.06 -10.52 12.44
CA ILE A 197 7.33 -9.44 13.12
C ILE A 197 5.94 -9.26 12.51
N GLY A 198 5.86 -9.24 11.18
CA GLY A 198 4.61 -9.14 10.43
C GLY A 198 3.68 -10.31 10.70
N ILE A 199 4.21 -11.55 10.69
CA ILE A 199 3.44 -12.75 11.05
C ILE A 199 2.93 -12.63 12.49
N TYR A 200 3.78 -12.29 13.46
CA TYR A 200 3.39 -12.14 14.86
C TYR A 200 2.26 -11.13 15.05
N TRP A 201 2.38 -9.93 14.48
CA TRP A 201 1.33 -8.90 14.59
C TRP A 201 0.07 -9.24 13.81
N SER A 202 0.18 -9.91 12.67
CA SER A 202 -0.99 -10.40 11.92
C SER A 202 -1.83 -11.41 12.72
N MET A 203 -1.20 -12.16 13.63
CA MET A 203 -1.86 -13.13 14.50
C MET A 203 -2.47 -12.47 15.76
N LYS A 204 -1.92 -11.35 16.21
CA LYS A 204 -2.24 -10.75 17.52
C LYS A 204 -3.44 -9.80 17.52
N TRP A 205 -3.75 -9.14 16.40
CA TRP A 205 -4.80 -8.12 16.38
C TRP A 205 -6.21 -8.72 16.52
N TRP A 206 -7.01 -8.15 17.43
CA TRP A 206 -8.36 -8.62 17.78
C TRP A 206 -9.46 -7.65 17.36
N HIS A 207 -9.14 -6.35 17.35
CA HIS A 207 -10.05 -5.27 17.01
C HIS A 207 -9.49 -4.42 15.88
N TYR A 208 -10.37 -3.72 15.17
CA TYR A 208 -10.01 -2.89 14.02
C TYR A 208 -8.92 -1.84 14.32
N LYS A 209 -9.03 -1.22 15.49
CA LYS A 209 -8.04 -0.27 16.01
C LYS A 209 -6.63 -0.85 16.04
N GLN A 210 -6.47 -2.03 16.65
CA GLN A 210 -5.18 -2.69 16.79
C GLN A 210 -4.57 -3.05 15.45
N TYR A 211 -5.42 -3.45 14.48
CA TYR A 211 -4.96 -3.69 13.11
C TYR A 211 -4.38 -2.41 12.48
N MET A 212 -5.05 -1.28 12.62
CA MET A 212 -4.56 0.01 12.12
C MET A 212 -3.26 0.44 12.82
N GLU A 213 -3.17 0.26 14.14
CA GLU A 213 -1.95 0.53 14.92
C GLU A 213 -0.78 -0.32 14.43
N TYR A 214 -0.96 -1.64 14.33
CA TYR A 214 0.11 -2.55 13.92
C TYR A 214 0.53 -2.32 12.46
N SER A 215 -0.41 -1.96 11.59
CA SER A 215 -0.10 -1.59 10.20
C SER A 215 0.72 -0.29 10.13
N ALA A 216 0.39 0.71 10.97
CA ALA A 216 1.19 1.93 11.07
C ALA A 216 2.60 1.65 11.62
N TYR A 217 2.69 0.86 12.70
CA TYR A 217 3.97 0.52 13.33
C TYR A 217 4.89 -0.27 12.41
N ILE A 218 4.38 -1.28 11.70
CA ILE A 218 5.25 -2.07 10.83
C ILE A 218 5.79 -1.24 9.66
N LEU A 219 4.98 -0.35 9.09
CA LEU A 219 5.40 0.54 8.02
C LEU A 219 6.42 1.57 8.51
N GLY A 220 6.21 2.14 9.70
CA GLY A 220 7.17 3.07 10.31
C GLY A 220 8.49 2.39 10.68
N ILE A 221 8.44 1.22 11.32
CA ILE A 221 9.64 0.47 11.71
C ILE A 221 10.40 0.00 10.47
N LEU A 222 9.71 -0.41 9.40
CA LEU A 222 10.34 -0.74 8.12
C LEU A 222 11.25 0.38 7.65
N VAL A 223 10.74 1.61 7.60
CA VAL A 223 11.53 2.78 7.16
C VAL A 223 12.70 3.02 8.10
N VAL A 224 12.48 3.02 9.42
CA VAL A 224 13.55 3.25 10.42
C VAL A 224 14.67 2.23 10.29
N VAL A 225 14.36 0.94 10.31
CA VAL A 225 15.36 -0.13 10.27
C VAL A 225 16.12 -0.10 8.96
N THR A 226 15.42 0.06 7.84
CA THR A 226 16.06 0.12 6.53
C THR A 226 16.99 1.33 6.41
N PHE A 227 16.63 2.48 6.99
CA PHE A 227 17.51 3.65 7.02
C PHE A 227 18.75 3.39 7.88
N LEU A 228 18.55 2.94 9.13
CA LEU A 228 19.65 2.65 10.04
C LEU A 228 20.61 1.59 9.50
N HIS A 229 20.08 0.54 8.88
CA HIS A 229 20.88 -0.53 8.29
C HIS A 229 21.70 -0.05 7.09
N ASN A 230 21.10 0.73 6.20
CA ASN A 230 21.83 1.32 5.07
C ASN A 230 22.89 2.33 5.52
N MET A 231 22.58 3.17 6.52
CA MET A 231 23.55 4.09 7.13
C MET A 231 24.71 3.34 7.77
N TRP A 232 24.42 2.21 8.43
CA TRP A 232 25.44 1.35 9.02
C TRP A 232 26.35 0.72 7.96
N ILE A 233 25.79 0.16 6.88
CA ILE A 233 26.58 -0.47 5.80
C ILE A 233 27.47 0.55 5.09
N ARG A 234 26.95 1.75 4.82
CA ARG A 234 27.64 2.73 3.98
C ARG A 234 28.49 3.74 4.78
N GLY A 235 28.32 3.80 6.10
CA GLY A 235 28.98 4.80 6.95
C GLY A 235 28.45 6.22 6.78
N GLU A 236 27.31 6.40 6.10
CA GLU A 236 26.73 7.69 5.69
C GLU A 236 25.85 8.32 6.80
N TRP A 237 26.36 8.39 8.04
CA TRP A 237 25.57 8.88 9.18
C TRP A 237 25.25 10.38 9.11
N CYS A 238 26.15 11.16 8.50
CA CYS A 238 26.04 12.61 8.40
C CYS A 238 25.15 13.07 7.24
N GLU A 239 24.83 12.19 6.29
CA GLU A 239 24.10 12.51 5.05
C GLU A 239 22.62 12.09 5.12
N PHE A 240 22.07 12.02 6.33
CA PHE A 240 20.71 11.54 6.58
C PHE A 240 19.67 12.28 5.73
N PHE A 241 19.70 13.61 5.72
CA PHE A 241 18.71 14.42 5.01
C PHE A 241 18.91 14.46 3.49
N ASP A 242 20.10 14.09 3.01
CA ASP A 242 20.47 14.20 1.59
C ASP A 242 20.25 12.88 0.83
N LEU A 243 20.49 11.74 1.49
CA LEU A 243 20.41 10.41 0.87
C LEU A 243 19.13 9.64 1.23
N TYR A 244 18.52 9.94 2.37
CA TYR A 244 17.38 9.19 2.90
C TYR A 244 16.10 10.00 2.79
N ASP A 245 15.17 9.47 2.01
CA ASP A 245 13.93 10.14 1.73
C ASP A 245 12.93 9.95 2.88
N ILE A 246 12.82 10.94 3.77
CA ILE A 246 11.93 10.88 4.95
C ILE A 246 10.45 10.72 4.56
N THR A 247 10.09 10.99 3.30
CA THR A 247 8.71 10.87 2.82
C THR A 247 8.21 9.43 2.85
N TYR A 248 9.09 8.43 2.95
CA TYR A 248 8.70 7.03 3.14
C TYR A 248 7.88 6.82 4.43
N PHE A 249 8.00 7.69 5.44
CA PHE A 249 7.11 7.66 6.60
C PHE A 249 5.65 7.96 6.27
N ASN A 250 5.36 8.60 5.13
CA ASN A 250 4.00 8.90 4.70
C ASN A 250 3.17 7.62 4.45
N MET A 251 3.81 6.47 4.23
CA MET A 251 3.15 5.16 4.13
C MET A 251 2.28 4.84 5.35
N MET A 252 2.74 5.18 6.56
CA MET A 252 2.03 4.84 7.80
C MET A 252 0.87 5.80 8.11
N LEU A 253 0.84 6.97 7.48
CA LEU A 253 -0.03 8.09 7.87
C LEU A 253 -1.53 7.74 7.84
N PRO A 254 -2.09 7.10 6.79
CA PRO A 254 -3.52 6.76 6.76
C PRO A 254 -3.94 5.84 7.91
N PHE A 255 -3.09 4.86 8.23
CA PHE A 255 -3.33 3.88 9.29
C PHE A 255 -3.18 4.51 10.68
N LEU A 256 -2.17 5.36 10.87
CA LEU A 256 -1.94 6.05 12.12
C LEU A 256 -3.09 7.00 12.48
N ILE A 257 -3.56 7.80 11.52
CA ILE A 257 -4.68 8.74 11.76
C ILE A 257 -5.95 7.97 12.15
N LEU A 258 -6.25 6.85 11.49
CA LEU A 258 -7.40 6.01 11.84
C LEU A 258 -7.24 5.35 13.20
N ALA A 259 -6.04 4.85 13.52
CA ALA A 259 -5.73 4.30 14.84
C ALA A 259 -6.00 5.33 15.95
N MET A 260 -5.55 6.58 15.78
CA MET A 260 -5.76 7.64 16.77
C MET A 260 -7.22 7.99 17.01
N GLN A 261 -8.06 7.98 15.97
CA GLN A 261 -9.47 8.33 16.09
C GLN A 261 -10.39 7.17 16.49
N SER A 262 -9.86 5.94 16.46
CA SER A 262 -10.62 4.73 16.77
C SER A 262 -10.79 4.43 18.27
N THR A 263 -10.24 5.27 19.16
CA THR A 263 -10.37 5.22 20.63
C THR A 263 -11.82 5.51 21.09
N GLY A 264 -12.73 4.57 20.86
CA GLY A 264 -14.08 4.58 21.46
C GLY A 264 -15.16 4.01 20.54
N THR A 265 -15.07 4.22 19.24
CA THR A 265 -16.17 3.92 18.28
C THR A 265 -15.98 2.60 17.54
N PHE A 266 -14.72 2.18 17.31
CA PHE A 266 -14.39 0.90 16.64
C PHE A 266 -13.87 -0.18 17.58
N ALA A 267 -13.65 0.16 18.86
CA ALA A 267 -13.13 -0.77 19.86
C ALA A 267 -14.09 -1.94 20.15
N SER A 268 -15.40 -1.80 19.88
CA SER A 268 -16.39 -2.85 20.10
C SER A 268 -16.58 -3.81 18.92
N ASN A 269 -16.13 -3.44 17.71
CA ASN A 269 -16.23 -4.29 16.53
C ASN A 269 -15.12 -5.35 16.56
N LYS A 270 -15.43 -6.47 17.23
CA LYS A 270 -14.60 -7.67 17.21
C LYS A 270 -14.43 -8.17 15.77
N LYS A 271 -13.29 -8.81 15.53
CA LYS A 271 -12.95 -9.51 14.28
C LYS A 271 -14.12 -10.38 13.79
N LYS A 272 -14.83 -9.91 12.76
CA LYS A 272 -15.90 -10.65 12.06
C LYS A 272 -15.49 -11.10 10.65
N LEU A 273 -14.18 -11.19 10.38
CA LEU A 273 -13.66 -11.69 9.09
C LEU A 273 -13.67 -13.23 9.00
N ILE A 274 -13.93 -13.89 10.12
CA ILE A 274 -14.06 -15.34 10.22
C ILE A 274 -15.45 -15.58 10.81
N ASN A 275 -16.31 -16.33 10.11
CA ASN A 275 -17.47 -16.96 10.72
C ASN A 275 -16.96 -17.96 11.76
N MET A 276 -16.55 -17.49 12.93
CA MET A 276 -16.18 -18.35 14.06
C MET A 276 -17.42 -19.00 14.70
N ASP A 277 -18.63 -18.68 14.23
CA ASP A 277 -19.88 -19.29 14.70
C ASP A 277 -20.12 -20.72 14.15
N LYS A 278 -19.15 -21.32 13.43
CA LYS A 278 -19.30 -22.66 12.84
C LYS A 278 -18.20 -23.66 13.18
N ILE A 279 -17.42 -23.39 14.22
CA ILE A 279 -16.52 -24.39 14.81
C ILE A 279 -16.97 -24.60 16.26
N GLN A 280 -18.09 -25.31 16.41
CA GLN A 280 -18.45 -26.05 17.61
C GLN A 280 -18.66 -27.50 17.20
#